data_AF-A8G5G5-F1
#
_entry.id   AF-A8G5G5-F1
#
_cell.length_a   1.000
_cell.length_b   1.000
_cell.length_c   1.000
_cell.angle_alpha   90.00
_cell.angle_beta   90.00
_cell.angle_gamma   90.00
#
_symmetry.space_group_name_H-M   'P 1'
#
loop_
_entity.id
_entity.type
_entity.pdbx_description
1 polymer ?
#
loop_
_entity_poly.entity_id
_entity_poly.type
_entity_poly.pdbx_seq_one_letter_code
_entity_poly.pdbx_strand_id
1 'polypeptide(L)'
;MKVEELEKLAGKIGLLIKIQVRETLGLCFFRIVIAEQKDNIIKIWAEMKGWTYLNKQCIQLDTLRILSKAPPFVSELIWATTMAWAIEKKSSSKARLLAIFDSEGYSKKLVRYFKLIGFKIVKEVGSGPVDLLLRLVWGGAGTLMNGECISILKKLEKKLSLIEEN
;
A
#
# COMPACT_ATOMS: atom_id res chain seq x y z
N MET A 1 -0.71 -15.42 4.45
CA MET A 1 0.70 -15.06 4.62
C MET A 1 0.81 -13.96 5.66
N LYS A 2 1.71 -14.12 6.63
CA LYS A 2 1.95 -13.16 7.72
C LYS A 2 3.08 -12.18 7.36
N VAL A 3 3.20 -11.07 8.09
CA VAL A 3 4.29 -10.10 7.92
C VAL A 3 5.65 -10.77 8.11
N GLU A 4 5.78 -11.64 9.12
CA GLU A 4 7.02 -12.38 9.38
C GLU A 4 7.42 -13.29 8.20
N GLU A 5 6.44 -13.91 7.53
CA GLU A 5 6.69 -14.74 6.34
C GLU A 5 7.14 -13.89 5.16
N LEU A 6 6.55 -12.70 4.98
CA LEU A 6 6.96 -11.74 3.96
C LEU A 6 8.36 -11.18 4.20
N GLU A 7 8.73 -10.95 5.47
CA GLU A 7 10.09 -10.54 5.86
C GLU A 7 11.13 -11.61 5.49
N LYS A 8 10.82 -12.89 5.76
CA LYS A 8 11.67 -14.02 5.35
C LYS A 8 11.80 -14.12 3.83
N LEU A 9 10.69 -13.97 3.09
CA LEU A 9 10.69 -13.98 1.62
C LEU A 9 11.50 -12.83 1.03
N ALA A 10 11.33 -11.61 1.54
CA ALA A 10 12.13 -10.46 1.11
C ALA A 10 13.63 -10.70 1.36
N GLY A 11 13.97 -11.28 2.52
CA GLY A 11 15.35 -11.61 2.87
C GLY A 11 16.04 -12.55 1.87
N LYS A 12 15.31 -13.53 1.32
CA LYS A 12 15.84 -14.46 0.30
C LYS A 12 16.34 -13.73 -0.97
N ILE A 13 15.72 -12.61 -1.32
CA ILE A 13 16.08 -11.80 -2.49
C ILE A 13 16.88 -10.54 -2.13
N GLY A 14 17.52 -10.52 -0.95
CA GLY A 14 18.38 -9.42 -0.50
C GLY A 14 17.62 -8.14 -0.13
N LEU A 15 16.30 -8.24 0.09
CA LEU A 15 15.46 -7.12 0.49
C LEU A 15 15.11 -7.17 1.98
N LEU A 16 14.80 -6.01 2.52
CA LEU A 16 14.41 -5.79 3.90
C LEU A 16 13.05 -5.10 3.94
N ILE A 17 12.22 -5.53 4.87
CA ILE A 17 10.96 -4.86 5.18
C ILE A 17 11.12 -4.16 6.53
N LYS A 18 10.68 -2.90 6.61
CA LYS A 18 10.57 -2.20 7.90
C LYS A 18 9.21 -1.55 8.01
N ILE A 19 8.58 -1.73 9.18
CA ILE A 19 7.29 -1.15 9.52
C ILE A 19 7.50 -0.20 10.69
N GLN A 20 7.11 1.05 10.52
CA GLN A 20 7.07 2.07 11.56
C GLN A 20 5.61 2.41 11.83
N VAL A 21 5.21 2.41 13.10
CA VAL A 21 3.85 2.72 13.53
C VAL A 21 3.89 3.84 14.56
N ARG A 22 2.98 4.78 14.46
CA ARG A 22 2.79 5.87 15.41
C ARG A 22 1.31 6.02 15.74
N GLU A 23 0.98 5.98 17.02
CA GLU A 23 -0.38 6.17 17.50
C GLU A 23 -0.53 7.53 18.19
N THR A 24 -1.55 8.29 17.82
CA THR A 24 -1.82 9.60 18.42
C THR A 24 -3.29 9.96 18.27
N LEU A 25 -3.93 10.48 19.34
CA LEU A 25 -5.29 11.02 19.31
C LEU A 25 -6.34 10.10 18.64
N GLY A 26 -6.28 8.78 18.88
CA GLY A 26 -7.23 7.83 18.29
C GLY A 26 -6.93 7.43 16.84
N LEU A 27 -5.81 7.88 16.28
CA LEU A 27 -5.31 7.52 14.96
C LEU A 27 -4.06 6.63 15.09
N CYS A 28 -3.97 5.65 14.19
CA CYS A 28 -2.80 4.82 13.99
C CYS A 28 -2.23 5.14 12.60
N PHE A 29 -1.07 5.79 12.57
CA PHE A 29 -0.31 6.06 11.35
C PHE A 29 0.74 4.98 11.16
N PHE A 30 0.97 4.58 9.92
CA PHE A 30 2.00 3.61 9.60
C PHE A 30 2.79 4.02 8.38
N ARG A 31 4.03 3.54 8.34
CA ARG A 31 4.95 3.64 7.22
C ARG A 31 5.61 2.28 7.05
N ILE A 32 5.44 1.70 5.87
CA ILE A 32 6.09 0.45 5.48
C ILE A 32 7.08 0.78 4.39
N VAL A 33 8.30 0.25 4.50
CA VAL A 33 9.33 0.41 3.49
C VAL A 33 9.90 -0.93 3.06
N ILE A 34 10.16 -1.05 1.76
CA ILE A 34 10.99 -2.12 1.19
C ILE A 34 12.34 -1.50 0.84
N ALA A 35 13.39 -2.02 1.44
CA ALA A 35 14.74 -1.51 1.29
C ALA A 35 15.71 -2.61 0.88
N GLU A 36 16.87 -2.21 0.39
CA GLU A 36 18.04 -3.06 0.19
C GLU A 36 19.17 -2.45 0.99
N GLN A 37 19.92 -3.28 1.72
CA GLN A 37 21.12 -2.85 2.43
C GLN A 37 22.34 -3.45 1.74
N LYS A 38 23.26 -2.57 1.32
CA LYS A 38 24.59 -2.94 0.83
C LYS A 38 25.62 -2.21 1.67
N ASP A 39 26.44 -2.98 2.39
CA ASP A 39 27.39 -2.46 3.36
C ASP A 39 26.70 -1.52 4.37
N ASN A 40 27.11 -0.26 4.40
CA ASN A 40 26.57 0.80 5.25
C ASN A 40 25.53 1.69 4.54
N ILE A 41 25.11 1.34 3.32
CA ILE A 41 24.14 2.12 2.54
C ILE A 41 22.79 1.40 2.54
N ILE A 42 21.75 2.11 2.98
CA ILE A 42 20.36 1.65 2.90
C ILE A 42 19.68 2.39 1.76
N LYS A 43 19.18 1.64 0.77
CA LYS A 43 18.37 2.17 -0.32
C LYS A 43 16.92 1.76 -0.15
N ILE A 44 16.03 2.75 -0.02
CA ILE A 44 14.58 2.51 0.07
C ILE A 44 14.00 2.46 -1.35
N TRP A 45 13.59 1.27 -1.78
CA TRP A 45 13.01 1.01 -3.09
C TRP A 45 11.52 1.33 -3.15
N ALA A 46 10.78 1.00 -2.08
CA ALA A 46 9.37 1.33 -1.97
C ALA A 46 8.99 1.82 -0.58
N GLU A 47 7.93 2.62 -0.54
CA GLU A 47 7.36 3.21 0.65
C GLU A 47 5.84 3.28 0.50
N MET A 48 5.14 2.77 1.51
CA MET A 48 3.70 2.95 1.70
C MET A 48 3.49 3.71 3.00
N LYS A 49 2.69 4.76 2.95
CA LYS A 49 2.21 5.47 4.12
C LYS A 49 0.68 5.43 4.15
N GLY A 50 0.15 5.41 5.35
CA GLY A 50 -1.28 5.39 5.56
C GLY A 50 -1.63 5.51 7.02
N TRP A 51 -2.93 5.46 7.27
CA TRP A 51 -3.46 5.62 8.61
C TRP A 51 -4.81 4.92 8.76
N THR A 52 -5.22 4.67 10.00
CA THR A 52 -6.56 4.19 10.34
C THR A 52 -7.01 4.80 11.66
N TYR A 53 -8.32 4.90 11.86
CA TYR A 53 -8.85 5.15 13.19
C TYR A 53 -8.73 3.88 14.03
N LEU A 54 -8.37 4.04 15.30
CA LEU A 54 -8.48 2.94 16.27
C LEU A 54 -9.95 2.45 16.24
N ASN A 55 -10.14 1.13 16.12
CA ASN A 55 -11.43 0.44 16.04
C ASN A 55 -12.24 0.57 14.74
N LYS A 56 -11.71 1.18 13.66
CA LYS A 56 -12.38 1.15 12.34
C LYS A 56 -11.73 0.15 11.40
N GLN A 57 -12.56 -0.65 10.73
CA GLN A 57 -12.13 -1.70 9.80
C GLN A 57 -11.65 -1.20 8.42
N CYS A 58 -11.06 0.01 8.31
CA CYS A 58 -10.53 0.47 7.03
C CYS A 58 -9.29 1.37 7.14
N ILE A 59 -8.17 0.93 6.55
CA ILE A 59 -6.96 1.74 6.36
C ILE A 59 -7.17 2.72 5.20
N GLN A 60 -6.70 3.95 5.40
CA GLN A 60 -6.57 4.97 4.37
C GLN A 60 -5.11 5.01 3.94
N LEU A 61 -4.84 4.70 2.68
CA LEU A 61 -3.52 4.76 2.09
C LEU A 61 -3.34 6.15 1.49
N ASP A 62 -2.27 6.84 1.90
CA ASP A 62 -2.03 8.23 1.51
C ASP A 62 -0.97 8.33 0.40
N THR A 63 0.10 7.54 0.48
CA THR A 63 1.28 7.69 -0.36
C THR A 63 1.83 6.31 -0.68
N LEU A 64 1.90 6.02 -1.98
CA LEU A 64 2.73 4.95 -2.50
C LEU A 64 3.86 5.57 -3.31
N ARG A 65 5.10 5.20 -2.97
CA ARG A 65 6.28 5.52 -3.77
C ARG A 65 7.03 4.24 -4.07
N ILE A 66 7.28 3.98 -5.35
CA ILE A 66 8.16 2.89 -5.80
C ILE A 66 9.16 3.53 -6.76
N LEU A 67 10.45 3.37 -6.49
CA LEU A 67 11.49 3.92 -7.35
C LEU A 67 11.53 3.19 -8.69
N SER A 68 11.82 3.93 -9.77
CA SER A 68 12.13 3.32 -11.06
C SER A 68 13.32 2.35 -10.93
N LYS A 69 13.29 1.24 -11.69
CA LYS A 69 14.32 0.19 -11.65
C LYS A 69 14.43 -0.52 -10.28
N ALA A 70 13.35 -0.50 -9.48
CA ALA A 70 13.28 -1.34 -8.30
C ALA A 70 13.48 -2.83 -8.67
N PRO A 71 14.15 -3.61 -7.80
CA PRO A 71 14.26 -5.05 -7.97
C PRO A 71 12.91 -5.74 -8.20
N PRO A 72 12.90 -6.94 -8.79
CA PRO A 72 11.68 -7.75 -8.91
C PRO A 72 10.93 -7.87 -7.57
N PHE A 73 9.61 -7.99 -7.66
CA PHE A 73 8.71 -8.18 -6.51
C PHE A 73 8.62 -7.04 -5.48
N VAL A 74 9.34 -5.92 -5.63
CA VAL A 74 9.21 -4.78 -4.69
C VAL A 74 7.77 -4.27 -4.58
N SER A 75 7.05 -4.18 -5.72
CA SER A 75 5.64 -3.78 -5.75
C SER A 75 4.76 -4.81 -5.03
N GLU A 76 4.94 -6.09 -5.32
CA GLU A 76 4.19 -7.17 -4.68
C GLU A 76 4.43 -7.21 -3.17
N LEU A 77 5.68 -7.08 -2.72
CA LEU A 77 6.06 -7.06 -1.31
C LEU A 77 5.44 -5.87 -0.58
N ILE A 78 5.57 -4.63 -1.08
CA ILE A 78 5.01 -3.47 -0.37
C ILE A 78 3.48 -3.61 -0.18
N TRP A 79 2.78 -4.11 -1.20
CA TRP A 79 1.34 -4.33 -1.12
C TRP A 79 0.97 -5.49 -0.20
N ALA A 80 1.66 -6.62 -0.31
CA ALA A 80 1.40 -7.78 0.51
C ALA A 80 1.65 -7.47 1.99
N THR A 81 2.75 -6.80 2.32
CA THR A 81 3.06 -6.38 3.70
C THR A 81 2.02 -5.41 4.22
N THR A 82 1.57 -4.45 3.39
CA THR A 82 0.52 -3.50 3.80
C THR A 82 -0.78 -4.23 4.16
N MET A 83 -1.21 -5.18 3.34
CA MET A 83 -2.43 -5.95 3.59
C MET A 83 -2.27 -6.89 4.79
N ALA A 84 -1.15 -7.61 4.89
CA ALA A 84 -0.85 -8.51 6.00
C ALA A 84 -0.82 -7.76 7.33
N TRP A 85 -0.13 -6.62 7.39
CA TRP A 85 -0.08 -5.76 8.57
C TRP A 85 -1.48 -5.30 9.00
N ALA A 86 -2.32 -4.87 8.05
CA ALA A 86 -3.68 -4.41 8.34
C ALA A 86 -4.59 -5.51 8.89
N ILE A 87 -4.42 -6.74 8.39
CA ILE A 87 -5.14 -7.94 8.87
C ILE A 87 -4.67 -8.32 10.27
N GLU A 88 -3.36 -8.41 10.48
CA GLU A 88 -2.75 -8.83 11.75
C GLU A 88 -3.07 -7.88 12.90
N LYS A 89 -3.04 -6.57 12.63
CA LYS A 89 -3.43 -5.56 13.62
C LYS A 89 -4.93 -5.52 13.88
N LYS A 90 -5.70 -6.47 13.31
CA LYS A 90 -7.19 -6.50 13.29
C LYS A 90 -7.79 -5.15 12.92
N SER A 91 -6.99 -4.32 12.26
CA SER A 91 -7.28 -2.93 12.07
C SER A 91 -8.22 -2.80 10.90
N SER A 92 -8.14 -3.68 9.88
CA SER A 92 -9.01 -3.53 8.72
C SER A 92 -9.18 -4.78 7.86
N SER A 93 -10.40 -5.00 7.41
CA SER A 93 -10.71 -5.90 6.28
C SER A 93 -10.58 -5.19 4.93
N LYS A 94 -10.55 -3.85 4.92
CA LYS A 94 -10.56 -3.02 3.71
C LYS A 94 -9.44 -2.00 3.69
N ALA A 95 -8.93 -1.72 2.49
CA ALA A 95 -8.03 -0.61 2.21
C ALA A 95 -8.71 0.38 1.25
N ARG A 96 -8.50 1.67 1.46
CA ARG A 96 -8.93 2.74 0.55
C ARG A 96 -7.75 3.60 0.14
N LEU A 97 -7.77 4.05 -1.10
CA LEU A 97 -6.78 4.97 -1.65
C LEU A 97 -7.46 5.94 -2.62
N LEU A 98 -6.80 7.07 -2.88
CA LEU A 98 -7.19 8.00 -3.91
C LEU A 98 -6.12 8.03 -5.01
N ALA A 99 -6.50 7.68 -6.23
CA ALA A 99 -5.65 7.90 -7.40
C ALA A 99 -5.81 9.36 -7.84
N ILE A 100 -4.97 10.25 -7.30
CA ILE A 100 -5.05 11.69 -7.53
C ILE A 100 -4.88 12.02 -9.01
N PHE A 101 -5.66 12.98 -9.50
CA PHE A 101 -5.50 13.51 -10.84
C PHE A 101 -4.23 14.34 -10.93
N ASP A 102 -3.30 13.94 -11.77
CA ASP A 102 -2.16 14.75 -12.18
C ASP A 102 -2.35 15.31 -13.59
N SER A 103 -1.62 16.38 -13.87
CA SER A 103 -1.43 16.85 -15.24
C SER A 103 -0.67 15.77 -16.02
N GLU A 104 -1.21 15.36 -17.19
CA GLU A 104 -0.66 14.36 -18.13
C GLU A 104 -1.23 12.92 -18.07
N GLY A 105 -2.42 12.71 -17.50
CA GLY A 105 -3.16 11.45 -17.67
C GLY A 105 -2.55 10.23 -16.96
N TYR A 106 -1.59 10.46 -16.07
CA TYR A 106 -0.96 9.43 -15.26
C TYR A 106 -1.91 8.89 -14.19
N SER A 107 -2.94 9.65 -13.82
CA SER A 107 -4.13 9.15 -13.11
C SER A 107 -4.76 7.90 -13.73
N LYS A 108 -4.92 7.82 -15.06
CA LYS A 108 -5.48 6.62 -15.73
C LYS A 108 -4.54 5.42 -15.60
N LYS A 109 -3.22 5.65 -15.63
CA LYS A 109 -2.21 4.59 -15.43
C LYS A 109 -2.26 4.08 -13.99
N LEU A 110 -2.36 4.97 -13.01
CA LEU A 110 -2.51 4.61 -11.59
C LEU A 110 -3.78 3.80 -11.34
N VAL A 111 -4.93 4.23 -11.89
CA VAL A 111 -6.18 3.47 -11.76
C VAL A 111 -6.05 2.07 -12.35
N ARG A 112 -5.41 1.92 -13.52
CA ARG A 112 -5.13 0.60 -14.11
C ARG A 112 -4.21 -0.23 -13.22
N TYR A 113 -3.14 0.36 -12.71
CA TYR A 113 -2.21 -0.30 -11.80
C TYR A 113 -2.92 -0.80 -10.53
N PHE A 114 -3.71 0.04 -9.85
CA PHE A 114 -4.42 -0.38 -8.64
C PHE A 114 -5.50 -1.44 -8.93
N LYS A 115 -6.15 -1.41 -10.10
CA LYS A 115 -7.02 -2.52 -10.54
C LYS A 115 -6.26 -3.83 -10.69
N LEU A 116 -5.04 -3.80 -11.24
CA LEU A 116 -4.18 -4.98 -11.34
C LEU A 116 -3.76 -5.51 -9.96
N ILE A 117 -3.59 -4.65 -8.96
CA ILE A 117 -3.36 -5.09 -7.57
C ILE A 117 -4.62 -5.73 -6.97
N GLY A 118 -5.80 -5.21 -7.29
CA GLY A 118 -7.10 -5.77 -6.86
C GLY A 118 -8.08 -4.73 -6.31
N PHE A 119 -7.78 -3.44 -6.45
CA PHE A 119 -8.69 -2.36 -6.08
C PHE A 119 -9.80 -2.18 -7.11
N LYS A 120 -10.98 -1.75 -6.65
CA LYS A 120 -12.14 -1.40 -7.47
C LYS A 120 -12.40 0.09 -7.38
N ILE A 121 -12.90 0.67 -8.47
CA ILE A 121 -13.34 2.07 -8.48
C ILE A 121 -14.59 2.17 -7.62
N VAL A 122 -14.61 3.15 -6.71
CA VAL A 122 -15.80 3.50 -5.93
C VAL A 122 -16.52 4.66 -6.61
N LYS A 123 -15.81 5.77 -6.80
CA LYS A 123 -16.31 6.96 -7.50
C LYS A 123 -15.16 7.88 -7.88
N GLU A 124 -15.43 8.81 -8.79
CA GLU A 124 -14.58 9.99 -8.97
C GLU A 124 -14.89 11.03 -7.88
N VAL A 125 -13.85 11.67 -7.36
CA VAL A 125 -13.89 12.71 -6.34
C VAL A 125 -13.46 13.99 -7.04
N GLY A 126 -14.42 14.89 -7.29
CA GLY A 126 -14.23 16.14 -8.01
C GLY A 126 -14.10 17.35 -7.09
N SER A 127 -14.26 18.55 -7.68
CA SER A 127 -14.14 19.83 -6.96
C SER A 127 -15.42 20.28 -6.25
N GLY A 128 -16.49 19.48 -6.30
CA GLY A 128 -17.79 19.83 -5.74
C GLY A 128 -17.81 19.88 -4.19
N PRO A 129 -18.83 20.54 -3.58
CA PRO A 129 -18.98 20.61 -2.12
C PRO A 129 -19.15 19.23 -1.47
N VAL A 130 -19.84 18.30 -2.14
CA VAL A 130 -20.08 16.92 -1.66
C VAL A 130 -18.77 16.12 -1.52
N ASP A 131 -17.74 16.51 -2.27
CA ASP A 131 -16.44 15.84 -2.30
C ASP A 131 -15.40 16.49 -1.37
N LEU A 132 -15.74 17.62 -0.73
CA LEU A 132 -14.80 18.36 0.12
C LEU A 132 -14.25 17.52 1.28
N LEU A 133 -15.11 16.76 1.97
CA LEU A 133 -14.68 15.89 3.08
C LEU A 133 -13.70 14.80 2.64
N LEU A 134 -13.87 14.26 1.43
CA LEU A 134 -12.95 13.27 0.88
C LEU A 134 -11.64 13.91 0.44
N ARG A 135 -11.70 15.13 -0.12
CA ARG A 135 -10.49 15.90 -0.45
C ARG A 135 -9.69 16.27 0.80
N LEU A 136 -10.31 16.48 1.96
CA LEU A 136 -9.57 16.70 3.21
C LEU A 136 -8.78 15.46 3.66
N VAL A 137 -9.20 14.25 3.29
CA VAL A 137 -8.50 13.01 3.66
C VAL A 137 -7.22 12.80 2.84
N TRP A 138 -7.25 13.11 1.55
CA TRP A 138 -6.12 12.83 0.62
C TRP A 138 -5.49 14.07 -0.01
N GLY A 139 -6.02 15.26 0.26
CA GLY A 139 -5.48 16.54 -0.21
C GLY A 139 -5.76 16.90 -1.68
N GLY A 140 -6.56 16.12 -2.42
CA GLY A 140 -6.76 16.35 -3.86
C GLY A 140 -8.00 15.68 -4.47
N ALA A 141 -8.28 16.01 -5.74
CA ALA A 141 -9.29 15.35 -6.56
C ALA A 141 -8.69 14.11 -7.24
N GLY A 142 -9.50 13.08 -7.47
CA GLY A 142 -9.00 11.82 -8.03
C GLY A 142 -10.05 10.71 -8.09
N THR A 143 -9.62 9.51 -8.41
CA THR A 143 -10.49 8.33 -8.38
C THR A 143 -10.36 7.61 -7.05
N LEU A 144 -11.43 7.60 -6.25
CA LEU A 144 -11.48 6.85 -5.00
C LEU A 144 -11.61 5.36 -5.31
N MET A 145 -10.72 4.56 -4.72
CA MET A 145 -10.71 3.11 -4.91
C MET A 145 -10.71 2.38 -3.57
N ASN A 146 -11.30 1.19 -3.55
CA ASN A 146 -11.29 0.31 -2.38
C ASN A 146 -10.78 -1.09 -2.73
N GLY A 147 -10.26 -1.79 -1.73
CA GLY A 147 -9.73 -3.14 -1.86
C GLY A 147 -10.03 -3.92 -0.59
N GLU A 148 -10.27 -5.23 -0.72
CA GLU A 148 -10.37 -6.13 0.42
C GLU A 148 -8.98 -6.71 0.70
N CYS A 149 -8.49 -6.54 1.93
CA CYS A 149 -7.12 -6.88 2.30
C CYS A 149 -6.81 -8.37 2.06
N ILE A 150 -7.74 -9.25 2.47
CA ILE A 150 -7.57 -10.71 2.35
C ILE A 150 -7.50 -11.13 0.87
N SER A 151 -8.41 -10.62 0.04
CA SER A 151 -8.45 -10.94 -1.39
C SER A 151 -7.21 -10.43 -2.14
N ILE A 152 -6.75 -9.22 -1.82
CA ILE A 152 -5.51 -8.67 -2.41
C ILE A 152 -4.31 -9.50 -1.97
N LEU A 153 -4.21 -9.81 -0.67
CA LEU A 153 -3.10 -10.61 -0.14
C LEU A 153 -3.04 -11.99 -0.81
N LYS A 154 -4.15 -12.72 -0.88
CA LYS A 154 -4.23 -14.02 -1.57
C LYS A 154 -3.80 -13.96 -3.04
N LYS A 155 -4.10 -12.86 -3.73
CA LYS A 155 -3.66 -12.65 -5.11
C LYS A 155 -2.15 -12.45 -5.21
N LEU A 156 -1.57 -11.71 -4.27
CA LEU A 156 -0.13 -11.42 -4.23
C LEU A 156 0.68 -12.62 -3.75
N GLU A 157 0.15 -13.44 -2.84
CA GLU A 157 0.76 -14.70 -2.40
C GLU A 157 1.10 -15.61 -3.59
N LYS A 158 0.18 -15.74 -4.56
CA LYS A 158 0.41 -16.52 -5.79
C LYS A 158 1.54 -15.98 -6.67
N LYS A 159 1.84 -14.68 -6.59
CA LYS A 159 2.96 -14.08 -7.32
C LYS A 159 4.26 -14.25 -6.54
N LEU A 160 4.19 -14.11 -5.22
CA LEU A 160 5.34 -14.20 -4.33
C LEU A 160 5.82 -15.64 -4.13
N SER A 161 4.98 -16.66 -4.37
CA SER A 161 5.42 -18.06 -4.38
C SER A 161 6.52 -18.33 -5.42
N LEU A 162 6.58 -17.53 -6.49
CA LEU A 162 7.66 -17.60 -7.48
C LEU A 162 9.05 -17.26 -6.89
N ILE A 163 9.11 -16.62 -5.72
CA ILE A 163 10.36 -16.39 -4.98
C ILE A 163 10.82 -17.67 -4.26
N GLU A 164 9.89 -18.56 -3.90
CA GLU A 164 10.23 -19.83 -3.21
C GLU A 164 10.72 -20.91 -4.17
N GLU A 165 10.32 -20.81 -5.44
CA GLU A 165 10.68 -21.76 -6.50
C GLU A 165 12.07 -21.47 -7.11
N ASN A 166 12.71 -20.35 -6.76
CA ASN A 166 14.04 -19.93 -7.23
C ASN A 166 15.06 -19.92 -6.09
#